data_AF-A0A7S2NGJ3-F1
#
_entry.id   AF-A0A7S2NGJ3-F1
#
_cell.length_a   1.000
_cell.length_b   1.000
_cell.length_c   1.000
_cell.angle_alpha   90.00
_cell.angle_beta   90.00
_cell.angle_gamma   90.00
#
_symmetry.space_group_name_H-M   'P 1'
#
loop_
_entity.id
_entity.type
_entity.pdbx_description
1 polymer ?
#
loop_
_entity_poly.entity_id
_entity_poly.type
_entity_poly.pdbx_seq_one_letter_code
_entity_poly.pdbx_strand_id
1 'polypeptide(L)'
;RKRRTTTNQMAERFNELRQSPEGAKWTLCVVEFNVPGAKNGGSDKGPNGHRIDSIPIANGVIAAGGACTIVKYFHDKHDEFAKQIESMDALIVRINPGQLSQGTSPGTQERFDTLMNEQLAKGKLVWSS
;
A
#
# COMPACT_ATOMS: atom_id res chain seq x y z
N ARG A 1 -6.86 -24.62 34.48
CA ARG A 1 -6.85 -23.94 33.15
C ARG A 1 -7.95 -22.86 33.16
N LYS A 2 -7.64 -21.60 33.49
CA LYS A 2 -8.63 -20.51 33.50
C LYS A 2 -8.94 -20.13 32.04
N ARG A 3 -10.18 -20.31 31.59
CA ARG A 3 -10.65 -19.82 30.29
C ARG A 3 -10.66 -18.29 30.37
N ARG A 4 -9.83 -17.61 29.57
CA ARG A 4 -9.99 -16.17 29.31
C ARG A 4 -11.30 -16.00 28.56
N THR A 5 -12.28 -15.39 29.22
CA THR A 5 -13.43 -14.76 28.55
C THR A 5 -12.93 -13.48 27.91
N THR A 6 -12.35 -13.57 26.71
CA THR A 6 -12.23 -12.39 25.85
C THR A 6 -13.63 -12.09 25.32
N THR A 7 -14.22 -11.00 25.81
CA THR A 7 -15.35 -10.36 25.16
C THR A 7 -15.00 -10.16 23.70
N ASN A 8 -15.72 -10.86 22.83
CA ASN A 8 -15.61 -10.72 21.39
C ASN A 8 -16.28 -9.38 21.03
N GLN A 9 -15.61 -8.26 21.33
CA GLN A 9 -15.97 -6.99 20.72
C GLN A 9 -15.77 -7.20 19.22
N MET A 10 -16.88 -7.22 18.46
CA MET A 10 -16.78 -7.13 17.01
C MET A 10 -15.97 -5.87 16.71
N ALA A 11 -14.76 -6.04 16.22
CA ALA A 11 -13.94 -4.91 15.83
C ALA A 11 -14.74 -4.08 14.83
N GLU A 12 -14.85 -2.78 15.08
CA GLU A 12 -15.53 -1.86 14.18
C GLU A 12 -14.93 -2.00 12.77
N ARG A 13 -15.78 -2.24 11.78
CA ARG A 13 -15.35 -2.35 10.38
C ARG A 13 -15.21 -0.95 9.81
N PHE A 14 -14.01 -0.61 9.36
CA PHE A 14 -13.73 0.64 8.68
C PHE A 14 -13.62 0.41 7.16
N ASN A 15 -14.42 1.16 6.40
CA ASN A 15 -14.34 1.19 4.94
C ASN A 15 -13.49 2.37 4.41
N GLU A 16 -13.06 3.25 5.31
CA GLU A 16 -12.20 4.41 5.03
C GLU A 16 -10.86 4.25 5.74
N LEU A 17 -9.84 4.93 5.22
CA LEU A 17 -8.53 4.99 5.87
C LEU A 17 -8.64 5.79 7.17
N ARG A 18 -8.24 5.18 8.27
CA ARG A 18 -8.24 5.81 9.58
C ARG A 18 -7.09 6.80 9.72
N GLN A 19 -7.20 7.70 10.69
CA GLN A 19 -6.07 8.52 11.10
C GLN A 19 -5.00 7.65 11.75
N SER A 20 -3.74 7.91 11.41
CA SER A 20 -2.58 7.27 12.05
C SER A 20 -2.46 7.73 13.51
N PRO A 21 -2.02 6.87 14.44
CA PRO A 21 -1.84 7.26 15.83
C PRO A 21 -0.73 8.31 15.96
N GLU A 22 -0.90 9.24 16.91
CA GLU A 22 0.16 10.19 17.26
C GLU A 22 1.38 9.46 17.82
N GLY A 23 2.57 9.91 17.44
CA GLY A 23 3.83 9.29 17.90
C GLY A 23 4.08 7.87 17.38
N ALA A 24 3.44 7.49 16.28
CA ALA A 24 3.72 6.22 15.60
C ALA A 24 5.23 6.03 15.37
N LYS A 25 5.76 4.89 15.81
CA LYS A 25 7.20 4.60 15.72
C LYS A 25 7.67 4.22 14.33
N TRP A 26 6.75 3.71 13.51
CA TRP A 26 7.03 3.25 12.16
C TRP A 26 6.00 3.84 11.20
N THR A 27 6.45 4.26 10.04
CA THR A 27 5.62 4.80 8.96
C THR A 27 5.69 3.88 7.76
N LEU A 28 4.54 3.36 7.35
CA LEU A 28 4.41 2.44 6.23
C LEU A 28 3.56 3.06 5.13
N CYS A 29 3.74 2.59 3.90
CA CYS A 29 2.78 2.86 2.83
C CYS A 29 2.26 1.58 2.18
N VAL A 30 0.96 1.55 1.92
CA VAL A 30 0.36 0.61 0.97
C VAL A 30 0.50 1.22 -0.43
N VAL A 31 1.19 0.53 -1.33
CA VAL A 31 1.45 0.99 -2.69
C VAL A 31 0.40 0.40 -3.64
N GLU A 32 -0.27 1.27 -4.39
CA GLU A 32 -1.27 0.91 -5.39
C GLU A 32 -0.90 1.39 -6.78
N PHE A 33 -1.60 0.87 -7.78
CA PHE A 33 -1.51 1.31 -9.16
C PHE A 33 -2.87 1.25 -9.83
N ASN A 34 -3.20 2.29 -10.60
CA ASN A 34 -4.36 2.32 -11.48
C ASN A 34 -3.90 2.14 -12.91
N VAL A 35 -4.41 1.11 -13.59
CA VAL A 35 -4.15 0.90 -15.02
C VAL A 35 -4.73 2.08 -15.81
N PRO A 36 -3.91 2.81 -16.59
CA PRO A 36 -4.38 3.93 -17.39
C PRO A 36 -5.56 3.55 -18.29
N GLY A 37 -6.61 4.38 -18.27
CA GLY A 37 -7.82 4.17 -19.07
C GLY A 37 -8.77 3.06 -18.56
N ALA A 38 -8.38 2.28 -17.55
CA ALA A 38 -9.26 1.25 -16.98
C ALA A 38 -10.34 1.88 -16.09
N LYS A 39 -11.57 1.36 -16.16
CA LYS A 39 -12.66 1.75 -15.26
C LYS A 39 -12.23 1.53 -13.80
N ASN A 40 -12.36 2.57 -12.97
CA ASN A 40 -11.90 2.61 -11.58
C ASN A 40 -10.41 2.29 -11.37
N GLY A 41 -9.59 2.24 -12.43
CA GLY A 41 -8.17 1.85 -12.35
C GLY A 41 -7.89 0.34 -12.46
N GLY A 42 -8.91 -0.49 -12.72
CA GLY A 42 -8.77 -1.94 -12.89
C GLY A 42 -9.90 -2.74 -12.23
N SER A 43 -10.04 -4.03 -12.59
CA SER A 43 -11.11 -4.91 -12.10
C SER A 43 -11.00 -5.28 -10.61
N ASP A 44 -9.80 -5.15 -10.04
CA ASP A 44 -9.50 -5.38 -8.62
C ASP A 44 -9.83 -4.17 -7.72
N LYS A 45 -10.28 -3.05 -8.29
CA LYS A 45 -10.57 -1.80 -7.58
C LYS A 45 -12.06 -1.60 -7.32
N GLY A 46 -12.37 -1.03 -6.15
CA GLY A 46 -13.70 -0.51 -5.85
C GLY A 46 -14.00 0.81 -6.58
N PRO A 47 -15.22 1.36 -6.43
CA PRO A 47 -15.60 2.65 -7.04
C PRO A 47 -14.75 3.84 -6.59
N ASN A 48 -14.11 3.76 -5.43
CA ASN A 48 -13.15 4.74 -4.92
C ASN A 48 -11.76 4.63 -5.58
N GLY A 49 -11.57 3.66 -6.48
CA GLY A 49 -10.32 3.42 -7.18
C GLY A 49 -9.22 2.81 -6.32
N HIS A 50 -9.52 2.36 -5.10
CA HIS A 50 -8.59 1.58 -4.28
C HIS A 50 -8.81 0.10 -4.53
N ARG A 51 -7.76 -0.70 -4.36
CA ARG A 51 -7.91 -2.15 -4.28
C ARG A 51 -8.78 -2.50 -3.07
N ILE A 52 -9.60 -3.53 -3.20
CA ILE A 52 -10.60 -3.88 -2.19
C ILE A 52 -10.01 -4.20 -0.80
N ASP A 53 -8.74 -4.56 -0.73
CA ASP A 53 -8.02 -4.91 0.49
C ASP A 53 -7.04 -3.82 0.98
N SER A 54 -6.78 -2.77 0.21
CA SER A 54 -5.79 -1.74 0.58
C SER A 54 -6.16 -0.98 1.85
N ILE A 55 -7.42 -0.54 1.96
CA ILE A 55 -7.91 0.16 3.16
C ILE A 55 -7.88 -0.76 4.39
N PRO A 56 -8.41 -2.00 4.34
CA PRO A 56 -8.26 -2.96 5.43
C PRO A 56 -6.80 -3.21 5.86
N ILE A 57 -5.87 -3.35 4.90
CA ILE A 57 -4.44 -3.55 5.19
C ILE A 57 -3.85 -2.34 5.90
N ALA A 58 -4.07 -1.12 5.37
CA ALA A 58 -3.58 0.11 5.99
C ALA A 58 -4.16 0.30 7.40
N ASN A 59 -5.45 0.02 7.59
CA ASN A 59 -6.11 0.07 8.89
C ASN A 59 -5.57 -1.00 9.86
N GLY A 60 -5.09 -2.14 9.36
CA GLY A 60 -4.39 -3.15 10.15
C GLY A 60 -3.06 -2.63 10.70
N VAL A 61 -2.28 -1.92 9.88
CA VAL A 61 -1.03 -1.26 10.33
C VAL A 61 -1.33 -0.20 11.40
N ILE A 62 -2.36 0.62 11.18
CA ILE A 62 -2.80 1.65 12.14
C ILE A 62 -3.24 1.02 13.45
N ALA A 63 -4.03 -0.06 13.40
CA ALA A 63 -4.46 -0.79 14.60
C ALA A 63 -3.28 -1.41 15.37
N ALA A 64 -2.18 -1.75 14.68
CA ALA A 64 -0.95 -2.24 15.30
C ALA A 64 -0.05 -1.13 15.88
N GLY A 65 -0.46 0.15 15.79
CA GLY A 65 0.29 1.29 16.32
C GLY A 65 1.28 1.93 15.34
N GLY A 66 1.27 1.53 14.06
CA GLY A 66 2.04 2.18 13.00
C GLY A 66 1.28 3.33 12.35
N ALA A 67 1.99 4.24 11.68
CA ALA A 67 1.40 5.17 10.75
C ALA A 67 1.30 4.51 9.37
N CYS A 68 0.18 4.71 8.67
CA CYS A 68 0.00 4.16 7.34
C CYS A 68 -0.72 5.12 6.40
N THR A 69 -0.21 5.21 5.18
CA THR A 69 -0.83 5.93 4.07
C THR A 69 -0.99 5.01 2.85
N ILE A 70 -1.93 5.33 1.97
CA ILE A 70 -2.08 4.67 0.67
C ILE A 70 -1.47 5.58 -0.39
N VAL A 71 -0.48 5.10 -1.12
CA VAL A 71 0.25 5.86 -2.14
C VAL A 71 0.06 5.19 -3.50
N LYS A 72 -0.27 5.99 -4.53
CA LYS A 72 -0.39 5.51 -5.89
C LYS A 72 0.91 5.74 -6.66
N TYR A 73 1.42 4.70 -7.29
CA TYR A 73 2.45 4.82 -8.31
C TYR A 73 1.81 5.27 -9.63
N PHE A 74 2.48 6.18 -10.33
CA PHE A 74 2.12 6.60 -11.68
C PHE A 74 3.33 6.42 -12.58
N HIS A 75 3.14 5.84 -13.78
CA HIS A 75 4.24 5.43 -14.65
C HIS A 75 5.07 6.61 -15.18
N ASP A 76 4.49 7.80 -15.18
CA ASP A 76 5.03 9.09 -15.63
C ASP A 76 5.49 10.00 -14.46
N LYS A 77 5.34 9.56 -13.21
CA LYS A 77 5.76 10.30 -12.00
C LYS A 77 6.65 9.47 -11.09
N HIS A 78 7.58 8.73 -11.69
CA HIS A 78 8.46 7.82 -10.98
C HIS A 78 9.26 8.53 -9.88
N ASP A 79 9.89 9.66 -10.20
CA ASP A 79 10.76 10.38 -9.27
C ASP A 79 9.98 11.01 -8.10
N GLU A 80 8.76 11.49 -8.37
CA GLU A 80 7.85 11.98 -7.31
C GLU A 80 7.50 10.87 -6.34
N PHE A 81 7.16 9.68 -6.85
CA PHE A 81 6.87 8.52 -6.03
C PHE A 81 8.11 8.06 -5.25
N ALA A 82 9.27 7.97 -5.91
CA ALA A 82 10.53 7.57 -5.29
C ALA A 82 10.87 8.49 -4.10
N LYS A 83 10.72 9.81 -4.28
CA LYS A 83 10.90 10.80 -3.22
C LYS A 83 9.87 10.66 -2.10
N GLN A 84 8.60 10.42 -2.43
CA GLN A 84 7.54 10.26 -1.44
C GLN A 84 7.78 9.06 -0.51
N ILE A 85 8.34 7.97 -1.03
CA ILE A 85 8.59 6.77 -0.22
C ILE A 85 9.90 6.82 0.58
N GLU A 86 10.74 7.85 0.41
CA GLU A 86 12.03 7.99 1.12
C GLU A 86 11.85 8.00 2.64
N SER A 87 10.82 8.69 3.14
CA SER A 87 10.52 8.80 4.58
C SER A 87 9.80 7.58 5.16
N MET A 88 9.46 6.57 4.35
CA MET A 88 8.73 5.38 4.80
C MET A 88 9.71 4.29 5.25
N ASP A 89 9.38 3.60 6.34
CA ASP A 89 10.15 2.47 6.88
C ASP A 89 9.86 1.16 6.13
N ALA A 90 8.63 1.01 5.61
CA ALA A 90 8.25 -0.16 4.83
C ALA A 90 7.17 0.11 3.78
N LEU A 91 7.14 -0.74 2.77
CA LEU A 91 6.21 -0.70 1.64
C LEU A 91 5.45 -2.02 1.55
N ILE A 92 4.12 -1.93 1.45
CA ILE A 92 3.24 -3.07 1.17
C ILE A 92 2.71 -2.90 -0.25
N VAL A 93 3.24 -3.65 -1.21
CA VAL A 93 2.86 -3.51 -2.62
C VAL A 93 1.57 -4.29 -2.88
N ARG A 94 0.53 -3.57 -3.33
CA ARG A 94 -0.77 -4.12 -3.72
C ARG A 94 -1.04 -3.84 -5.20
N ILE A 95 -0.06 -4.16 -6.05
CA ILE A 95 -0.16 -4.06 -7.51
C ILE A 95 -0.18 -5.49 -8.06
N ASN A 96 -1.22 -5.85 -8.83
CA ASN A 96 -1.29 -7.19 -9.40
C ASN A 96 -0.21 -7.37 -10.48
N PRO A 97 0.38 -8.58 -10.61
CA PRO A 97 1.36 -8.87 -11.65
C PRO A 97 0.86 -8.46 -13.04
N GLY A 98 1.73 -7.80 -13.80
CA GLY A 98 1.46 -7.35 -15.17
C GLY A 98 0.67 -6.06 -15.30
N GLN A 99 0.11 -5.46 -14.24
CA GLN A 99 -0.61 -4.19 -14.35
C GLN A 99 0.31 -3.03 -14.76
N LEU A 100 1.55 -3.03 -14.30
CA LEU A 100 2.52 -1.98 -14.66
C LEU A 100 2.96 -2.03 -16.12
N SER A 101 2.58 -3.07 -16.87
CA SER A 101 2.83 -3.20 -18.31
C SER A 101 1.60 -2.89 -19.16
N GLN A 102 0.48 -2.48 -18.55
CA GLN A 102 -0.78 -2.21 -19.25
C GLN A 102 -0.98 -0.72 -19.45
N GLY A 103 -0.86 -0.23 -20.68
CA GLY A 103 -1.13 1.17 -21.02
C GLY A 103 -0.13 2.17 -20.43
N THR A 104 1.05 1.70 -20.01
CA THR A 104 2.13 2.51 -19.44
C THR A 104 3.29 2.70 -20.41
N SER A 105 4.22 3.60 -20.08
CA SER A 105 5.47 3.76 -20.84
C SER A 105 6.30 2.46 -20.84
N PRO A 106 7.07 2.15 -21.90
CA PRO A 106 7.97 0.99 -21.92
C PRO A 106 8.90 0.95 -20.69
N GLY A 107 9.15 -0.26 -20.16
CA GLY A 107 10.02 -0.48 -19.00
C GLY A 107 9.44 -0.08 -17.64
N THR A 108 8.14 0.26 -17.55
CA THR A 108 7.54 0.70 -16.27
C THR A 108 7.61 -0.34 -15.16
N GLN A 109 7.36 -1.61 -15.48
CA GLN A 109 7.50 -2.73 -14.53
C GLN A 109 8.95 -2.82 -14.01
N GLU A 110 9.93 -2.89 -14.90
CA GLU A 110 11.35 -3.00 -14.54
C GLU A 110 11.84 -1.80 -13.71
N ARG A 111 11.44 -0.57 -14.06
CA ARG A 111 11.77 0.62 -13.26
C ARG A 111 11.18 0.54 -11.84
N PHE A 112 9.94 0.10 -11.70
CA PHE A 112 9.32 -0.06 -10.40
C PHE A 112 10.00 -1.16 -9.56
N ASP A 113 10.27 -2.32 -10.18
CA ASP A 113 10.92 -3.44 -9.51
C ASP A 113 12.34 -3.08 -9.05
N THR A 114 13.09 -2.36 -9.90
CA THR A 114 14.41 -1.81 -9.54
C THR A 114 14.31 -0.91 -8.31
N LEU A 115 13.35 0.03 -8.27
CA LEU A 115 13.15 0.90 -7.12
C LEU A 115 12.81 0.12 -5.84
N MET A 116 11.99 -0.94 -5.93
CA MET A 116 11.66 -1.78 -4.78
C MET A 116 12.90 -2.52 -4.24
N ASN A 117 13.73 -3.05 -5.14
CA ASN A 117 15.00 -3.69 -4.77
C ASN A 117 15.97 -2.71 -4.13
N GLU A 118 16.02 -1.46 -4.60
CA GLU A 118 16.81 -0.40 -3.96
C GLU A 118 16.31 -0.07 -2.55
N GLN A 119 15.00 -0.06 -2.30
CA GLN A 119 14.47 0.14 -0.94
C GLN A 119 14.87 -1.02 -0.01
N LEU A 120 14.81 -2.26 -0.49
CA LEU A 120 15.31 -3.43 0.25
C LEU A 120 16.81 -3.29 0.56
N ALA A 121 17.62 -2.86 -0.41
CA ALA A 121 19.05 -2.64 -0.23
C ALA A 121 19.36 -1.50 0.77
N LYS A 122 18.47 -0.52 0.91
CA LYS A 122 18.51 0.53 1.94
C LYS A 122 18.06 0.05 3.32
N GLY A 123 17.69 -1.23 3.48
CA GLY A 123 17.27 -1.83 4.74
C GLY A 123 15.79 -1.65 5.08
N LYS A 124 14.98 -1.13 4.15
CA LYS A 124 13.52 -1.06 4.32
C LYS A 124 12.89 -2.41 4.10
N LEU A 125 11.70 -2.61 4.68
CA LEU A 125 10.91 -3.80 4.39
C LEU A 125 10.03 -3.55 3.16
N VAL A 126 10.00 -4.51 2.23
CA VAL A 126 9.10 -4.49 1.07
C VAL A 126 8.37 -5.81 1.01
N TRP A 127 7.04 -5.77 1.14
CA TRP A 127 6.17 -6.92 0.91
C TRP A 127 5.57 -6.82 -0.49
N SER A 128 6.11 -7.62 -1.42
CA SER A 128 5.62 -7.70 -2.80
C SER A 128 4.28 -8.46 -2.88
N SER A 129 3.46 -8.15 -3.90
CA SER A 129 2.20 -8.85 -4.18
C SER A 129 2.38 -10.14 -4.96
#